data_AF-A0A848XF11-F1
#
_entry.id   AF-A0A848XF11-F1
#
_cell.length_a   1.000
_cell.length_b   1.000
_cell.length_c   1.000
_cell.angle_alpha   90.00
_cell.angle_beta   90.00
_cell.angle_gamma   90.00
#
_symmetry.space_group_name_H-M   'P 1'
#
loop_
_entity.id
_entity.type
_entity.pdbx_description
1 polymer ?
#
loop_
_entity_poly.entity_id
_entity_poly.type
_entity_poly.pdbx_seq_one_letter_code
_entity_poly.pdbx_strand_id
1 'polypeptide(L)'
;MVWSRRAALRLGLGALALGPRSLEALWIEQGQRTRPIPSSGEELPVVGLGSARTFSSRRAGAETDALREVLRLFHSAGGRVFDTAPTYGGAEEVSGRLAQDLNIHRDLFFATKISTGGGVSAGRAQDSGSRDAWSRD
;
A
#
# COMPACT_ATOMS: atom_id res chain seq x y z
N MET A 1 37.22 24.03 11.77
CA MET A 1 37.58 22.60 11.85
C MET A 1 38.30 22.23 10.56
N VAL A 2 39.62 22.04 10.60
CA VAL A 2 40.43 21.73 9.39
C VAL A 2 40.64 20.22 9.34
N TRP A 3 40.11 19.59 8.30
CA TRP A 3 40.21 18.14 8.11
C TRP A 3 41.56 17.80 7.48
N SER A 4 42.30 16.85 8.07
CA SER A 4 43.56 16.38 7.49
C SER A 4 43.29 15.39 6.34
N ARG A 5 44.19 15.34 5.35
CA ARG A 5 44.14 14.36 4.24
C ARG A 5 44.04 12.92 4.75
N ARG A 6 44.70 12.63 5.87
CA ARG A 6 44.65 11.32 6.55
C ARG A 6 43.27 11.02 7.15
N ALA A 7 42.58 12.03 7.69
CA ALA A 7 41.21 11.88 8.18
C ALA A 7 40.24 11.62 7.03
N ALA A 8 40.39 12.33 5.90
CA ALA A 8 39.58 12.10 4.70
C ALA A 8 39.77 10.69 4.12
N LEU A 9 41.01 10.20 4.03
CA LEU A 9 41.31 8.85 3.53
C LEU A 9 40.77 7.73 4.44
N ARG A 10 40.78 7.92 5.76
CA ARG A 10 40.20 6.94 6.71
C ARG A 10 38.69 6.84 6.60
N LEU A 11 38.00 7.96 6.36
CA LEU A 11 36.55 7.96 6.11
C LEU A 11 36.21 7.30 4.77
N GLY A 12 37.01 7.52 3.73
CA GLY A 12 36.81 6.88 2.43
C GLY A 12 36.99 5.36 2.44
N LEU A 13 37.96 4.84 3.20
CA LEU A 13 38.17 3.39 3.37
C LEU A 13 37.03 2.70 4.13
N GLY A 14 36.41 3.38 5.10
CA GLY A 14 35.23 2.87 5.81
C GLY A 14 34.00 2.75 4.90
N ALA A 15 33.83 3.69 3.96
CA ALA A 15 32.75 3.66 2.97
C ALA A 15 32.93 2.57 1.90
N LEU A 16 34.18 2.18 1.59
CA LEU A 16 34.50 1.07 0.68
C LEU A 16 34.31 -0.32 1.31
N ALA A 17 34.39 -0.43 2.64
CA ALA A 17 34.13 -1.67 3.38
C ALA A 17 32.63 -2.00 3.46
N LEU A 18 31.77 -0.98 3.38
CA LEU A 18 30.34 -1.10 3.19
C LEU A 18 30.10 -1.37 1.70
N GLY A 19 30.10 -2.64 1.30
CA GLY A 19 29.81 -3.02 -0.09
C GLY A 19 28.48 -2.42 -0.59
N PRO A 20 28.19 -2.47 -1.91
CA PRO A 20 26.99 -1.84 -2.49
C PRO A 20 25.68 -2.25 -1.83
N ARG A 21 25.60 -3.49 -1.29
CA ARG A 21 24.45 -4.00 -0.53
C ARG A 21 24.22 -3.29 0.81
N SER A 22 25.28 -2.79 1.44
CA SER A 22 25.21 -2.02 2.69
C SER A 22 24.67 -0.62 2.43
N LEU A 23 24.99 -0.04 1.27
CA LEU A 23 24.38 1.21 0.82
C LEU A 23 22.90 0.98 0.48
N GLU A 24 22.53 -0.06 -0.25
CA GLU A 24 21.11 -0.40 -0.48
C GLU A 24 20.32 -0.55 0.84
N ALA A 25 20.90 -1.24 1.84
CA ALA A 25 20.29 -1.40 3.16
C ALA A 25 20.06 -0.06 3.88
N LEU A 26 20.98 0.90 3.75
CA LEU A 26 20.84 2.25 4.34
C LEU A 26 19.74 3.10 3.66
N TRP A 27 19.46 2.85 2.37
CA TRP A 27 18.35 3.52 1.67
C TRP A 27 17.01 2.87 2.01
N ILE A 28 17.00 1.55 2.21
CA ILE A 28 15.82 0.80 2.67
C ILE A 28 15.46 1.16 4.13
N GLU A 29 16.43 1.60 4.94
CA GLU A 29 16.22 1.93 6.35
C GLU A 29 15.34 3.17 6.59
N GLN A 30 15.07 3.96 5.55
CA GLN A 30 14.04 5.00 5.63
C GLN A 30 12.68 4.34 5.42
N GLY A 31 12.10 3.82 6.50
CA GLY A 31 10.75 3.25 6.51
C GLY A 31 9.72 4.17 5.83
N GLN A 32 8.60 3.58 5.40
CA GLN A 32 7.55 4.27 4.65
C GLN A 32 7.16 5.59 5.36
N ARG A 33 7.30 6.73 4.68
CA ARG A 33 6.90 8.02 5.26
C ARG A 33 5.41 8.02 5.54
N THR A 34 5.02 8.50 6.71
CA THR A 34 3.61 8.63 7.10
C THR A 34 3.18 10.08 7.27
N ARG A 35 1.87 10.30 7.28
CA ARG A 35 1.24 11.56 7.65
C ARG A 35 -0.04 11.27 8.43
N PRO A 36 -0.34 12.04 9.50
CA PRO A 36 -1.59 11.87 10.23
C PRO A 36 -2.78 12.36 9.41
N ILE A 37 -3.93 11.69 9.56
CA ILE A 37 -5.23 12.24 9.20
C ILE A 37 -5.57 13.36 10.22
N PRO A 38 -5.83 14.61 9.80
CA PRO A 38 -5.98 15.73 10.74
C PRO A 38 -7.03 15.55 11.84
N SER A 39 -8.13 14.84 11.55
CA SER A 39 -9.23 14.66 12.50
C SER A 39 -9.03 13.49 13.46
N SER A 40 -8.38 12.40 13.03
CA SER A 40 -8.23 11.18 13.84
C SER A 40 -6.83 11.00 14.41
N GLY A 41 -5.81 11.65 13.83
CA GLY A 41 -4.40 11.41 14.15
C GLY A 41 -3.88 10.06 13.64
N GLU A 42 -4.68 9.28 12.90
CA GLU A 42 -4.24 8.00 12.33
C GLU A 42 -3.12 8.23 11.31
N GLU A 43 -1.98 7.59 11.54
CA GLU A 43 -0.79 7.68 10.68
C GLU A 43 -0.96 6.79 9.46
N LEU A 44 -1.02 7.40 8.27
CA LEU A 44 -1.10 6.67 7.01
C LEU A 44 0.18 6.83 6.19
N PRO A 45 0.67 5.76 5.54
CA PRO A 45 1.67 5.87 4.47
C PRO A 45 1.28 6.92 3.43
N VAL A 46 2.23 7.77 3.04
CA VAL A 46 2.00 8.82 2.03
C VAL A 46 1.83 8.28 0.62
N VAL A 47 2.16 7.00 0.40
CA VAL A 47 1.95 6.27 -0.86
C VAL A 47 0.92 5.16 -0.63
N GLY A 48 -0.11 5.14 -1.47
CA GLY A 48 -1.11 4.08 -1.53
C GLY A 48 -1.09 3.34 -2.87
N LEU A 49 -1.80 2.22 -2.91
CA LEU A 49 -2.00 1.43 -4.12
C LEU A 49 -3.41 1.68 -4.68
N GLY A 50 -3.52 1.89 -5.99
CA GLY A 50 -4.81 2.05 -6.68
C GLY A 50 -5.23 0.77 -7.41
N SER A 51 -6.53 0.48 -7.38
CA SER A 51 -7.09 -0.76 -7.95
C SER A 51 -7.72 -0.59 -9.35
N ALA A 52 -7.89 0.65 -9.83
CA ALA A 52 -8.61 0.95 -11.06
C ALA A 52 -7.98 0.25 -12.28
N ARG A 53 -8.81 -0.43 -13.08
CA ARG A 53 -8.43 -1.25 -14.26
C ARG A 53 -7.58 -2.49 -13.94
N THR A 54 -6.71 -2.41 -12.94
CA THR A 54 -5.75 -3.46 -12.58
C THR A 54 -6.35 -4.55 -11.71
N PHE A 55 -7.34 -4.29 -10.85
CA PHE A 55 -7.95 -5.30 -9.98
C PHE A 55 -9.38 -5.70 -10.41
N SER A 56 -9.76 -5.49 -11.67
CA SER A 56 -11.13 -5.82 -12.11
C SER A 56 -11.42 -7.33 -12.18
N SER A 57 -12.69 -7.72 -12.03
CA SER A 57 -13.19 -9.10 -12.06
C SER A 57 -13.03 -9.81 -13.41
N ARG A 58 -12.60 -9.11 -14.46
CA ARG A 58 -12.32 -9.68 -15.79
C ARG A 58 -11.04 -10.51 -15.84
N ARG A 59 -10.27 -10.55 -14.76
CA ARG A 59 -9.00 -11.27 -14.67
C ARG A 59 -9.20 -12.71 -14.21
N ALA A 60 -8.40 -13.63 -14.74
CA ALA A 60 -8.47 -15.05 -14.41
C ALA A 60 -7.07 -15.69 -14.33
N GLY A 61 -6.94 -16.71 -13.48
CA GLY A 61 -5.73 -17.54 -13.38
C GLY A 61 -4.47 -16.73 -13.04
N ALA A 62 -3.46 -16.81 -13.90
CA ALA A 62 -2.13 -16.22 -13.68
C ALA A 62 -2.15 -14.71 -13.41
N GLU A 63 -3.14 -13.97 -13.92
CA GLU A 63 -3.26 -12.54 -13.63
C GLU A 63 -3.66 -12.28 -12.17
N THR A 64 -4.48 -13.15 -11.58
CA THR A 64 -4.86 -13.07 -10.17
C THR A 64 -3.68 -13.38 -9.26
N ASP A 65 -2.84 -14.36 -9.62
CA ASP A 65 -1.62 -14.68 -8.88
C ASP A 65 -0.61 -13.52 -8.90
N ALA A 66 -0.46 -12.86 -10.05
CA ALA A 66 0.38 -11.66 -10.16
C ALA A 66 -0.13 -10.52 -9.27
N LEU A 67 -1.45 -10.30 -9.19
CA LEU A 67 -2.03 -9.29 -8.30
C LEU A 67 -1.86 -9.65 -6.82
N ARG A 68 -2.00 -10.94 -6.48
CA ARG A 68 -1.71 -11.44 -5.13
C ARG A 68 -0.27 -11.10 -4.76
N GLU A 69 0.68 -11.34 -5.66
CA GLU A 69 2.08 -11.05 -5.42
C GLU A 69 2.36 -9.55 -5.29
N VAL A 70 1.75 -8.72 -6.13
CA VAL A 70 1.82 -7.25 -6.00
C VAL A 70 1.32 -6.79 -4.64
N LEU A 71 0.16 -7.30 -4.20
CA LEU A 71 -0.43 -6.91 -2.92
C LEU A 71 0.44 -7.40 -1.73
N ARG A 72 1.00 -8.61 -1.83
CA ARG A 72 1.95 -9.15 -0.84
C ARG A 72 3.21 -8.28 -0.75
N LEU A 73 3.80 -7.91 -1.88
CA LEU A 73 4.99 -7.06 -1.94
C LEU A 73 4.69 -5.66 -1.39
N PHE A 74 3.58 -5.06 -1.79
CA PHE A 74 3.12 -3.76 -1.29
C PHE A 74 3.00 -3.76 0.24
N HIS A 75 2.33 -4.75 0.83
CA HIS A 75 2.20 -4.86 2.28
C HIS A 75 3.55 -5.08 2.97
N SER A 76 4.41 -5.95 2.42
CA SER A 76 5.75 -6.23 2.95
C SER A 76 6.68 -5.02 2.92
N ALA A 77 6.47 -4.10 1.96
CA ALA A 77 7.19 -2.83 1.84
C ALA A 77 6.59 -1.71 2.73
N GLY A 78 5.68 -2.04 3.66
CA GLY A 78 5.04 -1.07 4.56
C GLY A 78 3.85 -0.33 3.95
N GLY A 79 3.35 -0.75 2.79
CA GLY A 79 2.13 -0.22 2.20
C GLY A 79 0.88 -0.59 3.00
N ARG A 80 -0.02 0.36 3.22
CA ARG A 80 -1.27 0.16 3.98
C ARG A 80 -2.51 0.74 3.29
N VAL A 81 -2.38 1.84 2.54
CA VAL A 81 -3.53 2.51 1.90
C VAL A 81 -3.89 1.83 0.57
N PHE A 82 -5.11 1.34 0.44
CA PHE A 82 -5.60 0.69 -0.78
C PHE A 82 -6.88 1.35 -1.30
N ASP A 83 -6.79 2.01 -2.46
CA ASP A 83 -7.87 2.77 -3.09
C ASP A 83 -8.70 1.90 -4.04
N THR A 84 -10.01 1.89 -3.81
CA THR A 84 -11.02 1.11 -4.53
C THR A 84 -12.23 1.96 -4.90
N ALA A 85 -13.15 1.38 -5.66
CA ALA A 85 -14.47 1.95 -5.92
C ALA A 85 -15.42 0.87 -6.45
N PRO A 86 -16.74 0.98 -6.19
CA PRO A 86 -17.74 0.06 -6.75
C PRO A 86 -17.78 0.07 -8.28
N THR A 87 -17.37 1.19 -8.88
CA THR A 87 -17.35 1.40 -10.33
C THR A 87 -16.12 0.82 -11.02
N TYR A 88 -15.15 0.27 -10.28
CA TYR A 88 -13.91 -0.28 -10.86
C TYR A 88 -14.03 -1.73 -11.35
N GLY A 89 -15.26 -2.17 -11.62
CA GLY A 89 -15.53 -3.43 -12.30
C GLY A 89 -15.14 -4.65 -11.47
N GLY A 90 -15.63 -4.74 -10.24
CA GLY A 90 -15.37 -5.87 -9.34
C GLY A 90 -14.07 -5.78 -8.54
N ALA A 91 -13.46 -4.59 -8.50
CA ALA A 91 -12.18 -4.39 -7.82
C ALA A 91 -12.27 -4.56 -6.30
N GLU A 92 -13.41 -4.24 -5.69
CA GLU A 92 -13.59 -4.36 -4.24
C GLU A 92 -13.59 -5.84 -3.80
N GLU A 93 -14.30 -6.70 -4.53
CA GLU A 93 -14.39 -8.13 -4.25
C GLU A 93 -13.08 -8.86 -4.53
N VAL A 94 -12.37 -8.49 -5.60
CA VAL A 94 -11.05 -9.06 -5.91
C VAL A 94 -10.04 -8.62 -4.83
N SER A 95 -10.04 -7.33 -4.49
CA SER A 95 -9.15 -6.76 -3.47
C SER A 95 -9.37 -7.39 -2.09
N GLY A 96 -10.64 -7.50 -1.67
CA GLY A 96 -11.02 -8.10 -0.39
C GLY A 96 -10.58 -9.56 -0.29
N ARG A 97 -10.88 -10.37 -1.32
CA ARG A 97 -10.47 -11.77 -1.39
C ARG A 97 -8.96 -11.93 -1.31
N LEU A 98 -8.20 -11.20 -2.13
CA LEU A 98 -6.73 -11.28 -2.12
C LEU A 98 -6.14 -10.87 -0.77
N ALA A 99 -6.70 -9.83 -0.13
CA ALA A 99 -6.27 -9.39 1.19
C ALA A 99 -6.59 -10.43 2.29
N GLN A 100 -7.69 -11.17 2.17
CA GLN A 100 -8.03 -12.28 3.06
C GLN A 100 -7.12 -13.49 2.85
N ASP A 101 -6.87 -13.87 1.59
CA ASP A 101 -5.99 -14.99 1.24
C ASP A 101 -4.54 -14.74 1.70
N LEU A 102 -4.16 -13.48 1.85
CA LEU A 102 -2.86 -13.05 2.39
C LEU A 102 -2.89 -12.80 3.91
N ASN A 103 -4.07 -12.85 4.53
CA ASN A 103 -4.30 -12.53 5.94
C ASN A 103 -3.83 -11.11 6.34
N ILE A 104 -4.01 -10.12 5.46
CA ILE A 104 -3.62 -8.71 5.68
C ILE A 104 -4.81 -7.74 5.67
N HIS A 105 -6.04 -8.24 5.50
CA HIS A 105 -7.24 -7.40 5.35
C HIS A 105 -7.47 -6.41 6.50
N ARG A 106 -7.08 -6.76 7.75
CA ARG A 106 -7.17 -5.85 8.92
C ARG A 106 -6.09 -4.77 8.93
N ASP A 107 -4.94 -5.03 8.32
CA ASP A 107 -3.80 -4.10 8.26
C ASP A 107 -4.00 -3.01 7.20
N LEU A 108 -4.79 -3.28 6.16
CA LEU A 108 -5.02 -2.33 5.09
C LEU A 108 -6.00 -1.23 5.52
N PHE A 109 -5.72 0.00 5.13
CA PHE A 109 -6.67 1.10 5.11
C PHE A 109 -7.38 1.10 3.75
N PHE A 110 -8.60 0.57 3.69
CA PHE A 110 -9.41 0.58 2.47
C PHE A 110 -10.08 1.93 2.29
N ALA A 111 -9.89 2.53 1.11
CA ALA A 111 -10.62 3.70 0.67
C ALA A 111 -11.58 3.32 -0.45
N THR A 112 -12.82 3.82 -0.38
CA THR A 112 -13.81 3.69 -1.46
C THR A 112 -14.53 4.99 -1.75
N LYS A 113 -15.44 4.95 -2.71
CA LYS A 113 -16.14 6.09 -3.28
C LYS A 113 -17.63 5.78 -3.38
N ILE A 114 -18.45 6.80 -3.15
CA ILE A 114 -19.88 6.72 -3.43
C ILE A 114 -20.13 7.28 -4.83
N SER A 115 -20.62 6.44 -5.74
CA SER A 115 -20.82 6.72 -7.16
C SER A 115 -22.26 6.36 -7.57
N THR A 116 -23.23 6.87 -6.83
CA THR A 116 -24.66 6.68 -7.10
C THR A 116 -25.40 8.01 -7.17
N GLY A 117 -26.36 8.11 -8.09
CA GLY A 117 -27.28 9.24 -8.19
C GLY A 117 -28.51 9.14 -7.28
N GLY A 118 -28.66 8.06 -6.51
CA GLY A 118 -29.85 7.77 -5.71
C GLY A 118 -29.96 8.50 -4.37
N GLY A 119 -29.13 9.52 -4.12
CA GLY A 119 -29.12 10.27 -2.87
C GLY A 119 -28.54 9.50 -1.68
N VAL A 120 -28.81 9.99 -0.46
CA VAL A 120 -28.15 9.54 0.77
C VAL A 120 -28.40 8.06 1.09
N SER A 121 -29.64 7.57 0.93
CA SER A 121 -29.98 6.17 1.23
C SER A 121 -29.23 5.20 0.32
N ALA A 122 -29.18 5.50 -0.99
CA ALA A 122 -28.41 4.72 -1.95
C ALA A 122 -26.91 4.79 -1.67
N GLY A 123 -26.40 5.96 -1.25
CA GLY A 123 -25.00 6.12 -0.87
C GLY A 123 -24.63 5.26 0.36
N ARG A 124 -25.48 5.23 1.39
CA ARG A 124 -25.28 4.36 2.56
C ARG A 124 -25.32 2.88 2.18
N ALA A 125 -26.26 2.47 1.34
CA ALA A 125 -26.33 1.08 0.88
C ALA A 125 -25.06 0.68 0.10
N GLN A 126 -24.51 1.59 -0.70
CA GLN A 126 -23.26 1.36 -1.42
C GLN A 126 -22.03 1.29 -0.48
N ASP A 127 -21.96 2.14 0.55
CA ASP A 127 -20.92 2.04 1.60
C ASP A 127 -20.95 0.67 2.28
N SER A 128 -22.14 0.21 2.69
CA SER A 128 -22.31 -1.10 3.31
C SER A 128 -21.86 -2.24 2.39
N GLY A 129 -22.29 -2.22 1.12
CA GLY A 129 -21.86 -3.24 0.15
C GLY A 129 -20.33 -3.26 -0.07
N SER A 130 -19.67 -2.10 -0.01
CA SER A 130 -18.21 -2.00 -0.13
C SER A 130 -17.52 -2.65 1.08
N ARG A 131 -18.03 -2.43 2.30
CA ARG A 131 -17.50 -3.03 3.54
C ARG A 131 -17.62 -4.54 3.54
N ASP A 132 -18.78 -5.06 3.09
CA ASP A 132 -19.04 -6.49 2.95
C ASP A 132 -18.02 -7.13 1.98
N ALA A 133 -17.73 -6.47 0.86
CA ALA A 133 -16.78 -6.95 -0.15
C ALA A 133 -15.35 -7.09 0.39
N TRP A 134 -14.96 -6.30 1.40
CA TRP A 134 -13.67 -6.41 2.07
C TRP A 134 -13.68 -7.38 3.25
N SER A 135 -14.87 -7.90 3.60
CA SER A 135 -15.16 -8.62 4.84
C SER A 135 -14.65 -7.89 6.07
N ARG A 136 -14.87 -6.57 6.07
CA ARG A 136 -14.76 -5.75 7.26
C ARG A 136 -16.14 -5.66 7.89
N ASP A 137 -16.30 -6.50 8.90
CA ASP A 137 -17.32 -6.49 9.95
C ASP A 137 -18.54 -7.40 9.66
#